data_AF-A0A838B517-F1
#
_entry.id   AF-A0A838B517-F1
#
_cell.length_a   1.000
_cell.length_b   1.000
_cell.length_c   1.000
_cell.angle_alpha   90.00
_cell.angle_beta   90.00
_cell.angle_gamma   90.00
#
_symmetry.space_group_name_H-M   'P 1'
#
loop_
_entity.id
_entity.type
_entity.pdbx_description
1 polymer ?
#
loop_
_entity_poly.entity_id
_entity_poly.type
_entity_poly.pdbx_seq_one_letter_code
_entity_poly.pdbx_strand_id
1 'polypeptide(L)' 'MAYQRAANRQEVLAALSDHEVTTAPKLAARLNVCERTIHRYIKELRAAGAPIRGEAGMGFQLRRKPEGVANG' A
#
# COMPACT_ATOMS: atom_id res chain seq x y z
N MET A 1 -4.51 -18.20 20.97
CA MET A 1 -3.95 -17.12 20.12
C MET A 1 -3.40 -17.75 18.86
N ALA A 2 -4.26 -17.99 17.86
CA ALA A 2 -3.82 -18.46 16.55
C ALA A 2 -3.16 -17.28 15.82
N TYR A 3 -1.89 -17.44 15.42
CA TYR A 3 -1.17 -16.45 14.61
C TYR A 3 -1.75 -16.49 13.19
N GLN A 4 -2.95 -15.93 13.03
CA GLN A 4 -3.77 -16.07 11.84
C GLN A 4 -3.36 -15.01 10.83
N ARG A 5 -2.52 -15.43 9.88
CA ARG A 5 -2.06 -14.71 8.67
C ARG A 5 -1.63 -13.25 8.91
N ALA A 6 -0.35 -13.06 9.22
CA ALA A 6 0.29 -11.76 9.08
C ALA A 6 0.21 -11.32 7.61
N ALA A 7 -0.59 -10.29 7.33
CA ALA A 7 -0.64 -9.68 6.01
C ALA A 7 0.77 -9.33 5.54
N ASN A 8 1.08 -9.67 4.30
CA ASN A 8 2.39 -9.40 3.72
C ASN A 8 2.39 -8.08 2.92
N ARG A 9 3.58 -7.59 2.57
CA ARG A 9 3.75 -6.38 1.74
C ARG A 9 2.99 -6.45 0.40
N GLN A 10 2.82 -7.65 -0.16
CA GLN A 10 2.10 -7.86 -1.41
C GLN A 10 0.59 -7.70 -1.24
N GLU A 11 0.03 -8.05 -0.08
CA GLU A 11 -1.39 -7.82 0.23
C GLU A 11 -1.71 -6.34 0.41
N VAL A 12 -0.78 -5.54 0.98
CA VAL A 12 -0.90 -4.07 0.98
C VAL A 12 -0.91 -3.53 -0.44
N LEU A 13 -0.04 -4.06 -1.31
CA LEU A 13 0.00 -3.65 -2.71
C LEU A 13 -1.32 -3.99 -3.42
N ALA A 14 -1.83 -5.22 -3.23
CA ALA A 14 -3.10 -5.66 -3.79
C ALA A 14 -4.28 -4.81 -3.31
N ALA A 15 -4.30 -4.42 -2.04
CA ALA A 15 -5.34 -3.55 -1.48
C ALA A 15 -5.31 -2.11 -2.02
N LEU A 16 -4.19 -1.69 -2.61
CA LEU A 16 -4.05 -0.38 -3.27
C LEU A 16 -4.27 -0.45 -4.79
N SER A 17 -4.40 -1.65 -5.38
CA SER A 17 -4.48 -1.85 -6.83
C SER A 17 -5.70 -1.22 -7.49
N ASP A 18 -6.76 -0.92 -6.72
CA ASP A 18 -7.97 -0.26 -7.22
C ASP A 18 -7.73 1.23 -7.57
N HIS A 19 -6.51 1.74 -7.34
CA HIS A 19 -6.14 3.15 -7.53
C HIS A 19 -7.02 4.11 -6.73
N GLU A 20 -7.75 3.65 -5.72
CA GLU A 20 -8.46 4.51 -4.78
C GLU A 20 -7.56 4.99 -3.65
N VAL A 21 -7.85 6.19 -3.14
CA VAL A 21 -7.15 6.74 -1.98
C VAL A 21 -7.61 5.99 -0.72
N THR A 22 -6.72 5.20 -0.12
CA THR A 22 -7.00 4.41 1.08
C THR A 22 -6.10 4.82 2.25
N THR A 23 -6.66 5.01 3.44
CA THR A 23 -5.92 5.44 4.62
C THR A 23 -5.26 4.27 5.37
N ALA A 24 -4.24 4.57 6.20
CA ALA A 24 -3.57 3.57 7.04
C ALA A 24 -4.53 2.77 7.94
N PRO A 25 -5.52 3.39 8.62
CA PRO A 25 -6.49 2.68 9.45
C PRO A 25 -7.39 1.74 8.62
N LYS A 26 -7.80 2.16 7.41
CA LYS A 26 -8.59 1.30 6.51
C LYS A 26 -7.80 0.08 6.04
N LEU A 27 -6.53 0.25 5.66
CA LEU A 27 -5.66 -0.86 5.29
C LEU A 27 -5.39 -1.79 6.48
N ALA A 28 -5.14 -1.22 7.66
CA ALA A 28 -4.93 -1.95 8.91
C ALA A 28 -6.14 -2.85 9.23
N ALA A 29 -7.36 -2.31 9.16
CA ALA A 29 -8.59 -3.06 9.36
C ALA A 29 -8.80 -4.16 8.31
N ARG A 30 -8.59 -3.85 7.01
CA ARG A 30 -8.74 -4.84 5.91
C ARG A 30 -7.75 -5.99 6.02
N LEU A 31 -6.53 -5.69 6.47
CA LEU A 31 -5.42 -6.65 6.52
C LEU A 31 -5.20 -7.26 7.91
N ASN A 32 -6.05 -6.94 8.90
CA ASN A 32 -5.90 -7.39 10.29
C ASN A 32 -4.50 -7.14 10.88
N VAL A 33 -3.93 -5.97 10.61
CA VAL A 33 -2.62 -5.54 11.14
C VAL A 33 -2.73 -4.16 11.77
N CYS A 34 -1.74 -3.75 12.56
CA CYS A 34 -1.70 -2.41 13.12
C CYS A 34 -1.22 -1.36 12.10
N GLU A 35 -1.59 -0.10 12.31
CA GLU A 35 -1.17 1.03 11.46
C GLU A 35 0.36 1.16 11.35
N ARG A 36 1.10 0.86 12.42
CA ARG A 36 2.57 0.82 12.41
C ARG A 36 3.11 -0.17 11.38
N THR A 37 2.46 -1.33 11.22
CA THR A 37 2.83 -2.33 10.21
C THR A 37 2.52 -1.81 8.80
N ILE A 38 1.37 -1.13 8.62
CA ILE A 38 1.04 -0.48 7.34
C ILE A 38 2.09 0.58 6.96
N HIS A 39 2.46 1.47 7.89
CA HIS A 39 3.50 2.47 7.62
C HIS A 39 4.85 1.84 7.28
N ARG A 40 5.23 0.76 7.98
CA ARG A 40 6.46 0.01 7.66
C ARG A 40 6.40 -0.60 6.26
N TYR A 41 5.32 -1.29 5.90
CA TYR A 41 5.17 -1.89 4.57
C TYR A 41 5.13 -0.84 3.47
N ILE A 42 4.49 0.30 3.68
CA ILE A 42 4.50 1.40 2.70
C ILE A 42 5.90 1.97 2.52
N LYS A 43 6.70 2.10 3.59
CA LYS A 43 8.10 2.52 3.51
C LYS A 43 8.93 1.51 2.71
N GLU A 44 8.77 0.22 2.98
CA GLU A 44 9.46 -0.86 2.26
C GLU A 44 9.04 -0.93 0.79
N LEU A 45 7.75 -0.79 0.49
CA LEU A 45 7.23 -0.77 -0.88
C LEU A 45 7.76 0.42 -1.68
N ARG A 46 7.82 1.61 -1.07
CA ARG A 46 8.45 2.78 -1.71
C ARG A 46 9.94 2.57 -1.95
N ALA A 47 10.65 1.99 -0.98
CA ALA A 47 12.06 1.65 -1.12
C ALA A 47 12.30 0.61 -2.24
N ALA A 48 11.32 -0.28 -2.47
CA ALA A 48 11.32 -1.24 -3.57
C ALA A 48 10.87 -0.64 -4.93
N GLY A 49 10.56 0.66 -5.00
CA GLY A 49 10.17 1.35 -6.23
C GLY A 49 8.68 1.32 -6.56
N ALA A 50 7.81 0.92 -5.61
CA ALA A 50 6.37 0.97 -5.83
C ALA A 50 5.88 2.44 -5.98
N PRO A 51 5.07 2.76 -7.00
CA PRO A 51 4.62 4.13 -7.28
C PRO A 51 3.47 4.56 -6.34
N ILE A 52 3.70 4.48 -5.02
CA ILE A 52 2.73 4.85 -3.99
C ILE A 52 2.81 6.36 -3.74
N ARG A 53 1.69 7.06 -3.95
CA ARG A 53 1.51 8.47 -3.57
C ARG A 53 0.69 8.62 -2.30
N GLY A 54 0.82 9.79 -1.69
CA GLY A 54 0.09 10.18 -0.48
C GLY A 54 0.94 10.13 0.79
N GLU A 55 0.53 10.92 1.78
CA GLU A 55 1.20 11.14 3.06
C GLU A 55 0.47 10.43 4.21
N ALA A 56 1.21 10.12 5.27
CA ALA A 56 0.62 9.59 6.50
C ALA A 56 -0.42 10.62 7.04
N GLY A 57 -1.67 10.21 7.14
CA GLY A 57 -2.79 11.07 7.55
C GLY A 57 -3.67 11.59 6.40
N MET A 58 -3.19 11.66 5.16
CA MET A 58 -4.00 12.05 3.99
C MET A 58 -4.50 10.84 3.17
N GLY A 59 -3.82 9.69 3.28
CA GLY A 59 -4.15 8.45 2.57
C GLY A 59 -3.08 8.05 1.56
N PHE A 60 -3.18 6.82 1.06
CA PHE A 60 -2.24 6.19 0.14
C PHE A 60 -2.96 5.74 -1.11
N GLN A 61 -2.32 5.92 -2.26
CA GLN A 61 -2.85 5.52 -3.56
C GLN A 61 -1.71 4.94 -4.39
N LEU A 62 -1.93 3.79 -5.04
CA LEU A 62 -1.05 3.38 -6.12
C LEU A 62 -1.32 4.28 -7.33
N ARG A 63 -0.30 5.02 -7.78
CA ARG A 63 -0.39 5.60 -9.12
C ARG A 63 -0.42 4.44 -10.12
N ARG A 64 -1.39 4.46 -11.02
CA ARG A 64 -1.25 3.73 -12.28
C ARG A 64 0.08 4.19 -12.88
N LYS A 65 1.00 3.24 -13.09
CA LYS A 65 2.21 3.50 -13.88
C LYS A 65 1.70 4.13 -15.18
N PRO A 66 2.19 5.30 -15.62
CA PRO A 66 1.81 5.79 -16.93
C PRO A 66 2.20 4.70 -17.92
N GLU A 67 1.21 3.99 -18.44
CA GLU A 67 1.37 3.15 -19.61
C GLU A 67 1.69 4.13 -20.74
N GLY A 68 2.92 4.08 -21.23
CA GLY A 68 3.41 4.97 -22.28
C GLY A 68 4.53 5.90 -21.83
N VAL A 69 5.75 5.36 -21.76
CA VAL A 69 6.82 6.04 -22.49
C VAL A 69 6.46 5.80 -23.95
N ALA A 70 5.76 6.76 -24.55
CA ALA A 70 5.61 6.81 -25.99
C ALA A 70 7.00 7.07 -26.57
N ASN A 71 7.42 6.11 -27.37
CA ASN A 71 8.63 6.01 -28.20
C ASN A 71 9.16 7.32 -28.78
N GLY A 72 10.48 7.34 -29.05
CA GLY A 72 11.06 7.99 -30.23
C GLY A 72 11.34 9.47 -30.12
#